data_AF-A0A976QBG9-F1
#
_entry.id   AF-A0A976QBG9-F1
#
_cell.length_a   1.000
_cell.length_b   1.000
_cell.length_c   1.000
_cell.angle_alpha   90.00
_cell.angle_beta   90.00
_cell.angle_gamma   90.00
#
_symmetry.space_group_name_H-M   'P 1'
#
loop_
_entity.id
_entity.type
_entity.pdbx_description
1 polymer ?
#
loop_
_entity_poly.entity_id
_entity_poly.type
_entity_poly.pdbx_seq_one_letter_code
_entity_poly.pdbx_strand_id
1 'polypeptide(L)' 'PSNSLFDMNIATFEDDQGAYNQQDAEGFIKLNALRMRIAAKKGLTFV' A
#
# COMPACT_ATOMS: atom_id res chain seq x y z
N PRO A 1 -19.57 7.71 -20.04
CA PRO A 1 -18.39 6.94 -19.58
C PRO A 1 -18.74 6.11 -18.33
N SER A 2 -19.06 4.83 -18.53
CA SER A 2 -19.57 3.90 -17.50
C SER A 2 -18.53 2.90 -16.98
N ASN A 3 -17.24 3.08 -17.32
CA ASN A 3 -16.16 2.14 -16.98
C ASN A 3 -15.25 2.66 -15.86
N SER A 4 -15.81 3.38 -14.88
CA SER A 4 -15.03 3.84 -13.74
C SER A 4 -14.70 2.65 -12.82
N LEU A 5 -13.44 2.54 -12.40
CA LEU A 5 -13.00 1.58 -11.36
C LEU A 5 -13.06 2.19 -9.95
N PHE A 6 -13.65 3.38 -9.81
CA PHE A 6 -13.79 4.04 -8.53
C PHE A 6 -14.89 3.38 -7.69
N ASP A 7 -14.57 3.04 -6.44
CA ASP A 7 -15.52 2.55 -5.43
C ASP A 7 -15.43 3.45 -4.19
N MET A 8 -16.52 4.15 -3.88
CA MET A 8 -16.61 5.07 -2.74
C MET A 8 -16.48 4.35 -1.40
N ASN A 9 -16.89 3.08 -1.30
CA ASN A 9 -16.80 2.30 -0.07
C ASN A 9 -15.36 1.93 0.28
N ILE A 10 -14.47 1.91 -0.72
CA ILE A 10 -13.03 1.66 -0.52
C ILE A 10 -12.27 2.96 -0.26
N ALA A 11 -12.74 4.07 -0.86
CA ALA A 11 -12.04 5.34 -0.86
C ALA A 11 -12.47 6.30 0.27
N THR A 12 -13.44 5.91 1.10
CA THR A 12 -13.94 6.74 2.20
C THR A 12 -13.07 6.64 3.45
N PHE A 13 -13.14 7.67 4.30
CA PHE A 13 -12.50 7.71 5.63
C PHE A 13 -13.53 7.50 6.76
N GLU A 14 -14.80 7.27 6.40
CA GLU A 14 -15.84 6.91 7.35
C GLU A 14 -15.48 5.59 8.06
N ASP A 15 -16.08 5.34 9.23
CA ASP A 15 -15.81 4.17 10.08
C ASP A 15 -16.35 2.90 9.41
N ASP A 16 -15.63 2.44 8.38
CA ASP A 16 -15.80 1.16 7.75
C ASP A 16 -15.79 0.14 8.89
N GLN A 17 -16.93 -0.50 9.17
CA GLN A 17 -17.10 -1.43 10.29
C GLN A 17 -16.20 -2.69 10.18
N GLY A 18 -14.89 -2.52 10.23
CA GLY A 18 -13.88 -3.54 9.99
C GLY A 18 -13.65 -3.91 8.51
N ALA A 19 -14.12 -3.16 7.51
CA ALA A 19 -13.91 -3.53 6.10
C ALA A 19 -12.46 -3.33 5.62
N TYR A 20 -11.73 -2.39 6.23
CA TYR A 20 -10.31 -2.17 5.97
C TYR A 20 -9.48 -2.26 7.26
N ASN A 21 -8.61 -3.26 7.35
CA ASN A 21 -7.64 -3.35 8.44
C ASN A 21 -6.35 -2.61 8.08
N GLN A 22 -6.16 -1.42 8.64
CA GLN A 22 -4.97 -0.59 8.39
C GLN A 22 -3.65 -1.30 8.74
N GLN A 23 -3.67 -2.29 9.65
CA GLN A 23 -2.48 -3.07 10.00
C GLN A 23 -1.97 -3.92 8.83
N ASP A 24 -2.84 -4.34 7.90
CA ASP A 24 -2.44 -5.11 6.72
C ASP A 24 -1.60 -4.26 5.76
N ALA A 25 -1.79 -2.94 5.75
CA ALA A 25 -0.98 -2.02 4.95
C ALA A 25 0.49 -2.02 5.36
N GLU A 26 0.79 -2.23 6.65
CA GLU A 26 2.16 -2.26 7.16
C GLU A 26 2.98 -3.38 6.50
N GLY A 27 2.40 -4.58 6.40
CA GLY A 27 3.02 -5.72 5.74
C GLY A 27 3.27 -5.47 4.25
N PHE A 28 2.26 -4.93 3.56
CA PHE A 28 2.35 -4.59 2.15
C PHE A 28 3.45 -3.55 1.87
N ILE A 29 3.52 -2.48 2.66
CA ILE A 29 4.55 -1.43 2.52
C ILE A 29 5.95 -2.03 2.74
N LYS A 30 6.13 -2.82 3.80
CA LYS A 30 7.43 -3.45 4.11
C LYS A 30 7.88 -4.42 3.02
N LEU A 31 6.96 -5.21 2.45
CA LEU A 31 7.27 -6.15 1.38
C LEU A 31 7.68 -5.43 0.09
N ASN A 32 6.92 -4.41 -0.33
CA ASN A 32 7.25 -3.64 -1.53
C ASN A 32 8.56 -2.87 -1.39
N ALA A 33 8.86 -2.37 -0.19
CA ALA A 33 10.13 -1.69 0.11
C ALA A 33 11.32 -2.64 0.32
N LEU A 34 11.11 -3.95 0.42
CA LEU A 34 12.16 -4.92 0.79
C LEU A 34 13.38 -4.84 -0.12
N ARG A 35 13.15 -4.81 -1.44
CA ARG A 35 14.25 -4.72 -2.42
C ARG A 35 15.07 -3.43 -2.27
N MET A 36 14.40 -2.32 -1.96
CA MET A 36 15.06 -1.03 -1.74
C MET A 36 15.89 -1.05 -0.47
N ARG A 37 15.37 -1.64 0.61
CA ARG A 37 16.10 -1.81 1.87
C ARG A 37 17.34 -2.69 1.69
N ILE A 38 17.25 -3.76 0.90
CA ILE A 38 18.40 -4.63 0.61
C ILE A 38 19.45 -3.89 -0.21
N ALA A 39 19.05 -3.15 -1.24
CA ALA A 39 19.97 -2.36 -2.06
C ALA A 39 20.70 -1.30 -1.22
N ALA A 40 19.97 -0.54 -0.40
CA ALA A 40 20.56 0.45 0.51
C ALA A 40 21.56 -0.18 1.50
N LYS A 41 21.24 -1.34 2.08
CA LYS A 41 22.17 -2.10 2.95
C LYS A 41 23.46 -2.53 2.25
N LYS A 42 23.41 -2.76 0.94
CA LYS A 42 24.57 -3.13 0.11
C LYS A 42 25.32 -1.91 -0.45
N GLY A 43 24.87 -0.68 -0.16
CA GLY A 43 25.43 0.55 -0.74
C GLY A 43 25.12 0.72 -2.24
N LEU A 44 24.09 0.02 -2.74
CA LEU A 44 23.65 0.11 -4.12
C LEU A 44 22.52 1.13 -4.24
N THR A 45 22.74 2.19 -5.02
CA THR A 45 21.71 3.16 -5.37
C THR A 45 21.10 2.79 -6.72
N PHE A 46 19.77 2.72 -6.80
CA PHE A 46 19.09 2.68 -8.10
C PHE A 46 19.20 4.09 -8.70
N VAL A 47 20.16 4.27 -9.59
CA VAL A 47 20.27 5.41 -10.49
C VAL A 47 19.49 5.15 -11.77
#